data_AF-X1U4U2-F1
#
_entry.id   AF-X1U4U2-F1
#
_cell.length_a   1.000
_cell.length_b   1.000
_cell.length_c   1.000
_cell.angle_alpha   90.00
_cell.angle_beta   90.00
_cell.angle_gamma   90.00
#
_symmetry.space_group_name_H-M   'P 1'
#
loop_
_entity.id
_entity.type
_entity.pdbx_description
1 polymer ?
#
loop_
_entity_poly.entity_id
_entity_poly.type
_entity_poly.pdbx_seq_one_letter_code
_entity_poly.pdbx_strand_id
1 'polypeptide(L)'
;LPAKKIAADHCFENITQAWLYSDHYKWRAMRTNGIDERYCTGGASDWEKFEKWALTVPFTLRNPLYHWTHLELKRYFGIDELLTPDSAKEIYEHCSKVLRSPDFNVKNLLRKMNVKLICTTEGPLNNLEEHKKIKQQDFEISVLAAFRPDQCLAVENTAKFNQFLDELEKISNVQITTFDDLLTAIKKRHDYFHQNGCRLSDYGLETAYAHDYTQNQIKTIFDKVRKGAELNRQQSLELKSAMMYEFALMDYQS
;
A
#
# COMPACT_ATOMS: atom_id res chain seq x y z
N LEU A 1 -1.74 2.17 5.88
CA LEU A 1 -2.64 1.65 6.92
C LEU A 1 -3.82 0.96 6.23
N PRO A 2 -4.11 -0.32 6.47
CA PRO A 2 -5.21 -1.01 5.79
C PRO A 2 -6.58 -0.40 6.16
N ALA A 3 -7.39 0.01 5.18
CA ALA A 3 -8.73 0.55 5.40
C ALA A 3 -9.60 -0.38 6.26
N LYS A 4 -9.47 -1.69 6.05
CA LYS A 4 -10.13 -2.74 6.85
C LYS A 4 -9.90 -2.61 8.36
N LYS A 5 -8.68 -2.27 8.80
CA LYS A 5 -8.37 -2.11 10.24
C LYS A 5 -9.02 -0.85 10.82
N ILE A 6 -9.15 0.21 10.02
CA ILE A 6 -9.85 1.44 10.42
C ILE A 6 -11.36 1.17 10.50
N ALA A 7 -11.94 0.51 9.49
CA ALA A 7 -13.36 0.18 9.45
C ALA A 7 -13.80 -0.73 10.61
N ALA A 8 -12.94 -1.69 10.98
CA ALA A 8 -13.17 -2.60 12.11
C ALA A 8 -12.79 -2.00 13.48
N ASP A 9 -12.28 -0.76 13.51
CA ASP A 9 -11.74 -0.10 14.71
C ASP A 9 -10.84 -1.01 15.56
N HIS A 10 -9.87 -1.63 14.89
CA HIS A 10 -9.09 -2.74 15.43
C HIS A 10 -8.25 -2.32 16.66
N CYS A 11 -8.23 -3.18 17.68
CA CYS A 11 -7.26 -3.12 18.77
C CYS A 11 -6.11 -4.10 18.49
N PHE A 12 -4.86 -3.65 18.70
CA PHE A 12 -3.69 -4.51 18.58
C PHE A 12 -3.43 -5.24 19.90
N GLU A 13 -3.00 -6.51 19.84
CA GLU A 13 -2.75 -7.30 21.05
C GLU A 13 -1.41 -6.99 21.73
N ASN A 14 -0.46 -6.47 20.95
CA ASN A 14 0.89 -6.13 21.38
C ASN A 14 1.57 -5.20 20.36
N ILE A 15 2.72 -4.65 20.75
CA ILE A 15 3.47 -3.70 19.92
C ILE A 15 4.05 -4.35 18.66
N THR A 16 4.37 -5.64 18.65
CA THR A 16 4.86 -6.34 17.45
C THR A 16 3.84 -6.28 16.33
N GLN A 17 2.56 -6.49 16.61
CA GLN A 17 1.51 -6.41 15.60
C GLN A 17 1.35 -5.00 15.02
N ALA A 18 1.60 -3.98 15.84
CA ALA A 18 1.54 -2.58 15.42
C ALA A 18 2.81 -2.13 14.67
N TRP A 19 3.99 -2.65 15.03
CA TRP A 19 5.29 -2.18 14.52
C TRP A 19 5.93 -3.07 13.47
N LEU A 20 5.81 -4.39 13.56
CA LEU A 20 6.67 -5.34 12.85
C LEU A 20 5.93 -6.19 11.82
N TYR A 21 4.60 -6.07 11.67
CA TYR A 21 3.85 -6.88 10.71
C TYR A 21 3.76 -6.26 9.31
N SER A 22 4.11 -4.98 9.17
CA SER A 22 4.07 -4.28 7.88
C SER A 22 5.23 -3.29 7.67
N ASP A 23 6.30 -3.40 8.47
CA ASP A 23 7.43 -2.45 8.43
C ASP A 23 8.68 -3.10 7.84
N HIS A 24 8.82 -2.93 6.54
CA HIS A 24 9.96 -3.44 5.78
C HIS A 24 11.28 -2.71 6.10
N TYR A 25 11.26 -1.51 6.68
CA TYR A 25 12.47 -0.83 7.11
C TYR A 25 13.07 -1.52 8.34
N LYS A 26 12.23 -1.86 9.33
CA LYS A 26 12.65 -2.61 10.52
C LYS A 26 13.19 -3.98 10.13
N TRP A 27 12.51 -4.73 9.25
CA TRP A 27 12.99 -6.02 8.76
C TRP A 27 14.33 -5.90 8.01
N ARG A 28 14.48 -4.89 7.17
CA ARG A 28 15.75 -4.64 6.47
C ARG A 28 16.88 -4.41 7.46
N ALA A 29 16.68 -3.57 8.47
CA ALA A 29 17.68 -3.32 9.50
C ALA A 29 18.01 -4.58 10.30
N MET A 30 17.01 -5.38 10.69
CA MET A 30 17.21 -6.67 11.38
C MET A 30 18.05 -7.63 10.53
N ARG A 31 17.74 -7.79 9.23
CA ARG A 31 18.52 -8.62 8.29
C ARG A 31 19.95 -8.12 8.15
N THR A 32 20.13 -6.81 8.00
CA THR A 32 21.47 -6.19 7.92
C THR A 32 22.26 -6.41 9.21
N ASN A 33 21.59 -6.49 10.36
CA ASN A 33 22.18 -6.82 11.65
C ASN A 33 22.32 -8.33 11.92
N GLY A 34 22.17 -9.18 10.89
CA GLY A 34 22.36 -10.62 10.99
C GLY A 34 21.26 -11.40 11.72
N ILE A 35 20.09 -10.79 11.93
CA ILE A 35 18.94 -11.48 12.52
C ILE A 35 18.34 -12.45 11.50
N ASP A 36 18.12 -13.70 11.93
CA ASP A 36 17.52 -14.75 11.10
C ASP A 36 16.11 -14.39 10.61
N GLU A 37 15.77 -14.78 9.38
CA GLU A 37 14.49 -14.46 8.74
C GLU A 37 13.28 -14.97 9.53
N ARG A 38 13.46 -16.02 10.34
CA ARG A 38 12.46 -16.52 11.29
C ARG A 38 11.92 -15.44 12.21
N TYR A 39 12.76 -14.49 12.63
CA TYR A 39 12.39 -13.38 13.51
C TYR A 39 11.98 -12.10 12.77
N CYS A 40 12.09 -12.07 11.44
CA CYS A 40 11.59 -10.96 10.62
C CYS A 40 10.16 -11.27 10.15
N THR A 41 10.02 -12.17 9.18
CA THR A 41 8.72 -12.52 8.58
C THR A 41 8.29 -13.96 8.85
N GLY A 42 9.19 -14.79 9.41
CA GLY A 42 8.89 -16.19 9.71
C GLY A 42 8.04 -16.41 10.96
N GLY A 43 8.01 -17.66 11.42
CA GLY A 43 7.08 -18.16 12.43
C GLY A 43 7.48 -17.93 13.90
N ALA A 44 8.42 -17.03 14.21
CA ALA A 44 8.69 -16.65 15.60
C ALA A 44 7.47 -15.97 16.24
N SER A 45 7.34 -16.10 17.56
CA SER A 45 6.31 -15.43 18.34
C SER A 45 6.48 -13.91 18.33
N ASP A 46 5.41 -13.19 18.70
CA ASP A 46 5.43 -11.73 18.70
C ASP A 46 6.50 -11.16 19.63
N TRP A 47 6.69 -11.77 20.80
CA TRP A 47 7.75 -11.38 21.74
C TRP A 47 9.13 -11.61 21.13
N GLU A 48 9.41 -12.79 20.58
CA GLU A 48 10.73 -13.10 20.01
C GLU A 48 11.10 -12.12 18.88
N LYS A 49 10.12 -11.76 18.03
CA LYS A 49 10.32 -10.75 16.97
C LYS A 49 10.67 -9.38 17.56
N PHE A 50 9.94 -8.94 18.59
CA PHE A 50 10.22 -7.66 19.25
C PHE A 50 11.57 -7.65 19.97
N GLU A 51 11.93 -8.73 20.65
CA GLU A 51 13.22 -8.88 21.31
C GLU A 51 14.37 -8.72 20.30
N LYS A 52 14.26 -9.33 19.11
CA LYS A 52 15.27 -9.16 18.05
C LYS A 52 15.28 -7.76 17.46
N TRP A 53 14.14 -7.08 17.42
CA TRP A 53 14.10 -5.67 17.05
C TRP A 53 14.81 -4.79 18.09
N ALA A 54 14.55 -5.00 19.39
CA ALA A 54 15.21 -4.29 20.48
C ALA A 54 16.73 -4.53 20.50
N LEU A 55 17.18 -5.74 20.16
CA LEU A 55 18.60 -6.05 19.95
C LEU A 55 19.21 -5.27 18.77
N THR A 56 18.42 -4.97 17.75
CA THR A 56 18.87 -4.26 16.55
C THR A 56 18.92 -2.75 16.74
N VAL A 57 18.01 -2.17 17.52
CA VAL A 57 17.85 -0.71 17.68
C VAL A 57 19.17 0.00 18.04
N PRO A 58 20.02 -0.46 18.99
CA PRO A 58 21.29 0.18 19.29
C PRO A 58 22.23 0.34 18.09
N PHE A 59 22.15 -0.57 17.12
CA PHE A 59 22.94 -0.55 15.87
C PHE A 59 22.34 0.32 14.77
N THR A 60 21.18 0.93 15.02
CA THR A 60 20.52 1.85 14.08
C THR A 60 20.88 3.32 14.33
N LEU A 61 21.86 3.63 15.18
CA LEU A 61 22.28 5.01 15.43
C LEU A 61 22.62 5.74 14.11
N ARG A 62 22.10 6.96 13.95
CA ARG A 62 22.13 7.77 12.70
C ARG A 62 21.24 7.27 11.56
N ASN A 63 20.59 6.12 11.69
CA ASN A 63 19.49 5.72 10.82
C ASN A 63 18.18 6.34 11.34
N PRO A 64 17.25 6.78 10.47
CA PRO A 64 15.94 7.28 10.89
C PRO A 64 15.16 6.33 11.81
N LEU A 65 15.38 5.02 11.69
CA LEU A 65 14.77 4.00 12.56
C LEU A 65 15.04 4.24 14.04
N TYR A 66 16.23 4.75 14.40
CA TYR A 66 16.53 5.11 15.79
C TYR A 66 15.62 6.24 16.26
N HIS A 67 15.44 7.28 15.44
CA HIS A 67 14.56 8.40 15.80
C HIS A 67 13.09 7.97 15.83
N TRP A 68 12.62 7.23 14.82
CA TRP A 68 11.22 6.79 14.74
C TRP A 68 10.83 5.91 15.93
N THR A 69 11.69 4.96 16.30
CA THR A 69 11.48 4.10 17.49
C THR A 69 11.19 4.92 18.73
N HIS A 70 12.06 5.86 19.07
CA HIS A 70 11.93 6.63 20.31
C HIS A 70 10.84 7.70 20.22
N LEU A 71 10.57 8.27 19.04
CA LEU A 71 9.44 9.19 18.83
C LEU A 71 8.10 8.48 18.98
N GLU A 72 7.97 7.27 18.45
CA GLU A 72 6.77 6.45 18.56
C GLU A 72 6.51 6.04 20.02
N LEU A 73 7.55 5.54 20.72
CA LEU A 73 7.52 5.23 22.16
C LEU A 73 7.07 6.43 23.00
N LYS A 74 7.67 7.60 22.76
CA LYS A 74 7.34 8.82 23.50
C LYS A 74 5.91 9.29 23.23
N ARG A 75 5.52 9.43 21.96
CA ARG A 75 4.24 10.09 21.61
C ARG A 75 3.02 9.23 21.86
N TYR A 76 3.10 7.92 21.61
CA TYR A 76 1.96 7.03 21.84
C TYR A 76 1.94 6.50 23.27
N PHE A 77 3.09 6.08 23.79
CA PHE A 77 3.16 5.30 25.03
C PHE A 77 3.70 6.06 26.24
N GLY A 78 4.20 7.29 26.04
CA GLY A 78 4.78 8.10 27.11
C GLY A 78 6.12 7.59 27.62
N ILE A 79 6.83 6.78 26.83
CA ILE A 79 8.11 6.19 27.20
C ILE A 79 9.25 7.08 26.67
N ASP A 80 10.05 7.62 27.60
CA ASP A 80 11.29 8.36 27.29
C ASP A 80 12.56 7.47 27.34
N GLU A 81 12.43 6.23 27.85
CA GLU A 81 13.53 5.28 27.92
C GLU A 81 13.98 4.81 26.52
N LEU A 82 15.29 4.56 26.36
CA LEU A 82 15.83 4.02 25.13
C LEU A 82 15.49 2.54 24.99
N LEU A 83 15.14 2.11 23.77
CA LEU A 83 14.91 0.70 23.49
C LEU A 83 16.25 -0.03 23.30
N THR A 84 16.57 -0.90 24.26
CA THR A 84 17.75 -1.77 24.29
C THR A 84 17.30 -3.20 24.63
N PRO A 85 18.19 -4.21 24.54
CA PRO A 85 17.86 -5.55 25.04
C PRO A 85 17.37 -5.57 26.49
N ASP A 86 17.95 -4.72 27.34
CA ASP A 86 17.66 -4.69 28.78
C ASP A 86 16.28 -4.08 29.07
N SER A 87 15.88 -3.03 28.32
CA SER A 87 14.59 -2.37 28.49
C SER A 87 13.45 -3.03 27.67
N ALA A 88 13.78 -3.95 26.76
CA ALA A 88 12.84 -4.53 25.81
C ALA A 88 11.60 -5.15 26.48
N LYS A 89 11.81 -5.90 27.56
CA LYS A 89 10.74 -6.65 28.23
C LYS A 89 9.70 -5.72 28.85
N GLU A 90 10.16 -4.75 29.61
CA GLU A 90 9.29 -3.76 30.27
C GLU A 90 8.53 -2.91 29.25
N ILE A 91 9.23 -2.40 28.23
CA ILE A 91 8.63 -1.62 27.15
C ILE A 91 7.56 -2.44 26.41
N TYR A 92 7.85 -3.69 26.07
CA TYR A 92 6.90 -4.57 25.38
C TYR A 92 5.63 -4.80 26.21
N GLU A 93 5.79 -5.08 27.51
CA GLU A 93 4.67 -5.35 28.41
C GLU A 93 3.81 -4.11 28.63
N HIS A 94 4.43 -2.95 28.87
CA HIS A 94 3.72 -1.67 29.00
C HIS A 94 2.93 -1.34 27.73
N CYS A 95 3.59 -1.34 26.57
CA CYS A 95 2.95 -1.05 25.29
C CYS A 95 1.81 -2.04 24.99
N SER A 96 2.00 -3.34 25.26
CA SER A 96 0.98 -4.36 25.03
C SER A 96 -0.23 -4.19 25.95
N LYS A 97 -0.01 -3.86 27.23
CA LYS A 97 -1.09 -3.56 28.17
C LYS A 97 -1.94 -2.38 27.68
N VAL A 98 -1.28 -1.33 27.22
CA VAL A 98 -1.95 -0.11 26.76
C VAL A 98 -2.67 -0.32 25.43
N LEU A 99 -2.08 -1.06 24.47
CA LEU A 99 -2.69 -1.35 23.15
C LEU A 99 -3.99 -2.16 23.21
N ARG A 100 -4.18 -2.96 24.26
CA ARG A 100 -5.44 -3.68 24.50
C ARG A 100 -6.56 -2.80 25.05
N SER A 101 -6.26 -1.57 25.46
CA SER A 101 -7.28 -0.64 25.94
C SER A 101 -8.09 -0.06 24.77
N PRO A 102 -9.38 0.26 24.97
CA PRO A 102 -10.19 0.93 23.96
C PRO A 102 -9.60 2.27 23.50
N ASP A 103 -8.85 2.97 24.37
CA ASP A 103 -8.19 4.25 24.06
C ASP A 103 -7.07 4.12 23.01
N PHE A 104 -6.64 2.90 22.69
CA PHE A 104 -5.58 2.61 21.72
C PHE A 104 -6.07 1.80 20.51
N ASN A 105 -7.37 1.76 20.28
CA ASN A 105 -7.90 1.28 19.01
C ASN A 105 -7.44 2.17 17.84
N VAL A 106 -7.51 1.66 16.61
CA VAL A 106 -7.00 2.37 15.43
C VAL A 106 -7.59 3.78 15.30
N LYS A 107 -8.89 3.99 15.53
CA LYS A 107 -9.48 5.33 15.43
C LYS A 107 -8.96 6.29 16.49
N ASN A 108 -8.79 5.83 17.73
CA ASN A 108 -8.26 6.64 18.82
C ASN A 108 -6.77 6.95 18.65
N LEU A 109 -5.97 6.02 18.11
CA LEU A 109 -4.58 6.30 17.73
C LEU A 109 -4.49 7.44 16.71
N LEU A 110 -5.38 7.45 15.71
CA LEU A 110 -5.47 8.53 14.72
C LEU A 110 -5.88 9.86 15.36
N ARG A 111 -6.87 9.85 16.26
CA ARG A 111 -7.30 11.03 17.03
C ARG A 111 -6.17 11.61 17.89
N LYS A 112 -5.43 10.75 18.61
CA LYS A 112 -4.31 11.14 19.48
C LYS A 112 -3.22 11.89 18.71
N MET A 113 -3.05 11.55 17.43
CA MET A 113 -2.08 12.20 16.54
C MET A 113 -2.68 13.34 15.72
N ASN A 114 -3.92 13.74 16.01
CA ASN A 114 -4.63 14.82 15.35
C ASN A 114 -4.69 14.66 13.81
N VAL A 115 -4.81 13.41 13.34
CA VAL A 115 -4.94 13.11 11.91
C VAL A 115 -6.27 13.69 11.39
N LYS A 116 -6.23 14.33 10.22
CA LYS A 116 -7.41 14.94 9.57
C LYS A 116 -7.87 14.21 8.33
N LEU A 117 -6.94 13.61 7.61
CA LEU A 117 -7.17 12.91 6.36
C LEU A 117 -6.17 11.76 6.22
N ILE A 118 -6.64 10.62 5.73
CA ILE A 118 -5.84 9.49 5.31
C ILE A 118 -6.22 9.16 3.88
N CYS A 119 -5.21 8.99 3.02
CA CYS A 119 -5.38 8.43 1.70
C CYS A 119 -4.72 7.04 1.69
N THR A 120 -5.52 5.98 1.57
CA THR A 120 -4.99 4.62 1.32
C THR A 120 -4.69 4.47 -0.16
N THR A 121 -3.91 3.46 -0.53
CA THR A 121 -3.55 3.20 -1.93
C THR A 121 -4.27 1.95 -2.39
N GLU A 122 -5.12 2.07 -3.41
CA GLU A 122 -5.95 0.96 -3.90
C GLU A 122 -5.81 0.83 -5.43
N GLY A 123 -5.86 -0.41 -5.92
CA GLY A 123 -5.82 -0.72 -7.34
C GLY A 123 -7.20 -0.61 -8.02
N PRO A 124 -7.25 -0.61 -9.36
CA PRO A 124 -8.49 -0.42 -10.12
C PRO A 124 -9.53 -1.52 -9.89
N LEU A 125 -9.10 -2.71 -9.46
CA LEU A 125 -9.97 -3.83 -9.11
C LEU A 125 -10.56 -3.75 -7.69
N ASN A 126 -10.13 -2.79 -6.87
CA ASN A 126 -10.69 -2.61 -5.53
C ASN A 126 -12.09 -1.97 -5.60
N ASN A 127 -13.01 -2.50 -4.80
CA ASN A 127 -14.39 -2.03 -4.74
C ASN A 127 -14.64 -0.96 -3.66
N LEU A 128 -13.62 -0.57 -2.89
CA LEU A 128 -13.69 0.47 -1.86
C LEU A 128 -14.77 0.20 -0.77
N GLU A 129 -15.12 -1.07 -0.53
CA GLU A 129 -16.10 -1.45 0.50
C GLU A 129 -15.75 -0.88 1.88
N GLU A 130 -14.49 -0.98 2.28
CA GLU A 130 -14.04 -0.50 3.60
C GLU A 130 -14.14 1.03 3.71
N HIS A 131 -13.83 1.78 2.65
CA HIS A 131 -14.02 3.23 2.62
C HIS A 131 -15.49 3.62 2.74
N LYS A 132 -16.38 2.90 2.04
CA LYS A 132 -17.83 3.11 2.16
C LYS A 132 -18.33 2.82 3.56
N LYS A 133 -17.87 1.74 4.19
CA LYS A 133 -18.19 1.41 5.59
C LYS A 133 -17.74 2.51 6.54
N ILE A 134 -16.50 2.99 6.40
CA ILE A 134 -15.98 4.09 7.24
C ILE A 134 -16.83 5.35 7.08
N LYS A 135 -17.20 5.70 5.84
CA LYS A 135 -18.07 6.86 5.56
C LYS A 135 -19.46 6.72 6.20
N GLN A 136 -19.99 5.51 6.31
CA GLN A 136 -21.28 5.23 6.97
C GLN A 136 -21.21 5.23 8.50
N GLN A 137 -20.02 5.16 9.09
CA GLN A 137 -19.82 5.12 10.54
C GLN A 137 -19.72 6.51 11.18
N ASP A 138 -19.97 7.59 10.43
CA ASP A 138 -19.82 8.99 10.86
C ASP A 138 -18.46 9.27 11.55
N PHE A 139 -17.40 8.60 11.09
CA PHE A 139 -16.05 8.82 11.60
C PHE A 139 -15.50 10.16 11.10
N GLU A 140 -15.04 11.00 12.02
CA GLU A 140 -14.71 12.40 11.74
C GLU A 140 -13.43 12.60 10.92
N ILE A 141 -12.56 11.59 10.87
CA ILE A 141 -11.33 11.61 10.07
C ILE A 141 -11.65 11.03 8.69
N SER A 142 -11.45 11.84 7.65
CA SER A 142 -11.65 11.41 6.28
C SER A 142 -10.69 10.29 5.90
N VAL A 143 -11.22 9.19 5.37
CA VAL A 143 -10.43 8.08 4.81
C VAL A 143 -10.81 7.92 3.34
N LEU A 144 -9.92 8.36 2.47
CA LEU A 144 -10.08 8.35 1.02
C LEU A 144 -9.15 7.30 0.39
N ALA A 145 -9.43 6.94 -0.86
CA ALA A 145 -8.54 6.13 -1.67
C ALA A 145 -7.72 7.03 -2.60
N ALA A 146 -6.50 6.58 -2.89
CA ALA A 146 -5.66 7.00 -3.99
C ALA A 146 -5.71 5.90 -5.06
N PHE A 147 -5.92 6.30 -6.31
CA PHE A 147 -6.04 5.36 -7.43
C PHE A 147 -4.65 4.96 -7.94
N ARG A 148 -4.29 3.68 -7.82
CA ARG A 148 -2.99 3.16 -8.25
C ARG A 148 -3.11 2.08 -9.32
N PRO A 149 -3.05 2.44 -10.61
CA PRO A 149 -3.27 1.50 -11.72
C PRO A 149 -1.99 0.79 -12.21
N ASP A 150 -1.03 0.50 -11.33
CA ASP A 150 0.25 -0.15 -11.70
C ASP A 150 0.06 -1.46 -12.49
N GLN A 151 -1.02 -2.21 -12.23
CA GLN A 151 -1.35 -3.45 -12.95
C GLN A 151 -1.58 -3.22 -14.45
N CYS A 152 -2.05 -2.02 -14.85
CA CYS A 152 -2.17 -1.62 -16.25
C CYS A 152 -0.82 -1.40 -16.95
N LEU A 153 0.26 -1.25 -16.18
CA LEU A 153 1.62 -1.07 -16.70
C LEU A 153 2.42 -2.38 -16.67
N ALA A 154 2.00 -3.39 -15.90
CA ALA A 154 2.72 -4.65 -15.71
C ALA A 154 2.59 -5.63 -16.89
N VAL A 155 2.98 -5.20 -18.09
CA VAL A 155 2.81 -5.90 -19.37
C VAL A 155 3.91 -6.92 -19.69
N GLU A 156 4.94 -7.03 -18.84
CA GLU A 156 6.05 -7.98 -18.99
C GLU A 156 5.61 -9.43 -18.91
N ASN A 157 4.54 -9.71 -18.17
CA ASN A 157 3.95 -11.04 -18.07
C ASN A 157 2.56 -11.01 -18.70
N THR A 158 2.49 -11.29 -20.01
CA THR A 158 1.25 -11.24 -20.79
C THR A 158 0.14 -12.11 -20.19
N ALA A 159 0.47 -13.28 -19.62
CA ALA A 159 -0.53 -14.16 -19.01
C ALA A 159 -1.17 -13.52 -17.76
N LYS A 160 -0.35 -12.98 -16.84
CA LYS A 160 -0.84 -12.26 -15.66
C LYS A 160 -1.57 -10.98 -16.04
N PHE A 161 -1.10 -10.28 -17.08
CA PHE A 161 -1.77 -9.08 -17.56
C PHE A 161 -3.16 -9.39 -18.11
N ASN A 162 -3.32 -10.46 -18.90
CA ASN A 162 -4.64 -10.90 -19.35
C ASN A 162 -5.55 -11.32 -18.19
N GLN A 163 -5.04 -12.02 -17.17
CA GLN A 163 -5.84 -12.31 -15.97
C GLN A 163 -6.34 -11.03 -15.30
N PHE A 164 -5.50 -10.00 -15.21
CA PHE A 164 -5.90 -8.69 -14.72
C PHE A 164 -6.98 -8.04 -15.60
N LEU A 165 -6.83 -8.10 -16.93
CA LEU A 165 -7.83 -7.57 -17.86
C LEU A 165 -9.17 -8.29 -17.69
N ASP A 166 -9.19 -9.61 -17.56
CA ASP A 166 -10.42 -10.39 -17.39
C ASP A 166 -11.13 -10.04 -16.06
N GLU A 167 -10.39 -9.75 -14.98
CA GLU A 167 -10.98 -9.22 -13.74
C GLU A 167 -11.46 -7.77 -13.90
N LEU A 168 -10.75 -6.96 -14.67
CA LEU A 168 -11.16 -5.59 -15.00
C LEU A 168 -12.45 -5.59 -15.82
N GLU A 169 -12.61 -6.52 -16.77
CA GLU A 169 -13.84 -6.70 -17.55
C GLU A 169 -15.03 -6.95 -16.63
N LYS A 170 -14.90 -7.90 -15.69
CA LYS A 170 -15.95 -8.24 -14.72
C LYS A 170 -16.36 -7.06 -13.86
N ILE A 171 -15.40 -6.35 -13.26
CA ILE A 171 -15.71 -5.27 -12.31
C ILE A 171 -16.12 -3.95 -12.97
N SER A 172 -15.73 -3.72 -14.24
CA SER A 172 -16.14 -2.55 -15.01
C SER A 172 -17.39 -2.78 -15.87
N ASN A 173 -17.79 -4.04 -16.04
CA ASN A 173 -18.82 -4.47 -16.99
C ASN A 173 -18.57 -3.90 -18.39
N VAL A 174 -17.34 -4.10 -18.89
CA VAL A 174 -16.87 -3.71 -20.22
C VAL A 174 -16.10 -4.89 -20.77
N GLN A 175 -16.47 -5.38 -21.95
CA GLN A 175 -15.65 -6.38 -22.64
C GLN A 175 -14.42 -5.70 -23.22
N ILE A 176 -13.23 -6.26 -22.99
CA ILE A 176 -11.94 -5.70 -23.38
C ILE A 176 -11.35 -6.57 -24.50
N THR A 177 -11.63 -6.20 -25.74
CA THR A 177 -11.04 -6.84 -26.93
C THR A 177 -10.03 -5.96 -27.64
N THR A 178 -10.16 -4.64 -27.49
CA THR A 178 -9.31 -3.63 -28.10
C THR A 178 -8.67 -2.72 -27.06
N PHE A 179 -7.66 -1.95 -27.46
CA PHE A 179 -7.04 -0.95 -26.56
C PHE A 179 -8.04 0.12 -26.10
N ASP A 180 -8.95 0.53 -26.98
CA ASP A 180 -9.99 1.53 -26.66
C ASP A 180 -10.98 0.98 -25.60
N ASP A 181 -11.24 -0.34 -25.61
CA ASP A 181 -12.05 -0.99 -24.57
C ASP A 181 -11.33 -0.98 -23.21
N LEU A 182 -10.00 -1.21 -23.18
CA LEU A 182 -9.20 -1.08 -21.95
C LEU A 182 -9.32 0.34 -21.39
N LEU A 183 -9.15 1.36 -22.24
CA LEU A 183 -9.29 2.76 -21.81
C LEU A 183 -10.69 3.06 -21.27
N THR A 184 -11.73 2.51 -21.90
CA THR A 184 -13.11 2.63 -21.42
C THR A 184 -13.29 1.96 -20.05
N ALA A 185 -12.79 0.74 -19.89
CA ALA A 185 -12.89 -0.04 -18.65
C ALA A 185 -12.15 0.65 -17.50
N ILE A 186 -10.91 1.09 -17.72
CA ILE A 186 -10.11 1.75 -16.69
C ILE A 186 -10.65 3.14 -16.35
N LYS A 187 -11.15 3.90 -17.33
CA LYS A 187 -11.83 5.18 -17.08
C LYS A 187 -13.06 5.00 -16.19
N LYS A 188 -13.89 3.95 -16.43
CA LYS A 188 -15.01 3.65 -15.54
C LYS A 188 -14.55 3.39 -14.10
N ARG A 189 -13.40 2.74 -13.90
CA ARG A 189 -12.84 2.52 -12.56
C ARG A 189 -12.29 3.81 -11.96
N HIS A 190 -11.63 4.65 -12.75
CA HIS A 190 -11.17 5.97 -12.32
C HIS A 190 -12.35 6.87 -11.88
N ASP A 191 -13.40 6.96 -12.70
CA ASP A 191 -14.63 7.70 -12.39
C ASP A 191 -15.31 7.14 -11.13
N TYR A 192 -15.34 5.82 -10.96
CA TYR A 192 -15.84 5.17 -9.75
C TYR A 192 -15.06 5.60 -8.50
N PHE A 193 -13.74 5.66 -8.58
CA PHE A 193 -12.90 6.15 -7.49
C PHE A 193 -13.19 7.63 -7.19
N HIS A 194 -13.26 8.48 -8.22
CA HIS A 194 -13.60 9.90 -8.08
C HIS A 194 -14.95 10.09 -7.36
N GLN A 195 -15.98 9.33 -7.75
CA GLN A 195 -17.31 9.36 -7.14
C GLN A 195 -17.29 8.93 -5.66
N ASN A 196 -16.30 8.11 -5.26
CA ASN A 196 -16.09 7.71 -3.86
C ASN A 196 -15.09 8.63 -3.13
N GLY A 197 -14.79 9.81 -3.68
CA GLY A 197 -13.99 10.85 -3.03
C GLY A 197 -12.49 10.78 -3.31
N CYS A 198 -12.01 9.87 -4.17
CA CYS A 198 -10.62 9.87 -4.62
C CYS A 198 -10.30 11.17 -5.34
N ARG A 199 -9.15 11.77 -5.03
CA ARG A 199 -8.66 13.03 -5.65
C ARG A 199 -7.18 12.97 -6.01
N LEU A 200 -6.57 11.80 -5.94
CA LEU A 200 -5.16 11.62 -6.24
C LEU A 200 -4.90 10.25 -6.84
N SER A 201 -3.96 10.20 -7.76
CA SER A 201 -3.41 9.00 -8.37
C SER A 201 -1.97 8.77 -7.88
N ASP A 202 -1.55 7.52 -7.82
CA ASP A 202 -0.18 7.11 -7.47
C ASP A 202 0.31 6.09 -8.51
N TYR A 203 1.59 6.16 -8.87
CA TYR A 203 2.19 5.31 -9.89
C TYR A 203 3.54 4.78 -9.41
N GLY A 204 3.63 3.47 -9.23
CA GLY A 204 4.87 2.77 -8.88
C GLY A 204 5.76 2.58 -10.09
N LEU A 205 6.46 3.64 -10.52
CA LEU A 205 7.30 3.61 -11.71
C LEU A 205 8.74 3.25 -11.37
N GLU A 206 9.32 2.31 -12.13
CA GLU A 206 10.77 2.03 -12.11
C GLU A 206 11.57 3.11 -12.86
N THR A 207 10.93 3.74 -13.85
CA THR A 207 11.47 4.83 -14.66
C THR A 207 10.33 5.66 -15.24
N ALA A 208 10.60 6.89 -15.64
CA ALA A 208 9.63 7.71 -16.37
C ALA A 208 9.46 7.18 -17.80
N TYR A 209 8.24 6.77 -18.16
CA TYR A 209 7.91 6.25 -19.49
C TYR A 209 7.46 7.40 -20.41
N ALA A 210 8.20 7.64 -21.48
CA ALA A 210 7.90 8.70 -22.47
C ALA A 210 8.46 8.35 -23.87
N HIS A 211 8.31 7.10 -24.31
CA HIS A 211 8.70 6.69 -25.66
C HIS A 211 7.69 7.20 -26.69
N ASP A 212 8.16 7.55 -27.88
CA ASP A 212 7.30 7.90 -29.00
C ASP A 212 6.51 6.68 -29.48
N TYR A 213 5.24 6.89 -29.82
CA TYR A 213 4.36 5.87 -30.38
C TYR A 213 3.30 6.49 -31.29
N THR A 214 2.73 5.66 -32.14
CA THR A 214 1.50 5.96 -32.89
C THR A 214 0.34 5.13 -32.34
N GLN A 215 -0.88 5.64 -32.47
CA GLN A 215 -2.08 4.93 -32.02
C GLN A 215 -2.23 3.54 -32.68
N ASN A 216 -1.87 3.41 -33.95
CA ASN A 216 -1.90 2.12 -34.65
C ASN A 216 -0.88 1.11 -34.09
N GLN A 217 0.30 1.57 -33.67
CA GLN A 217 1.29 0.70 -33.01
C GLN A 217 0.73 0.18 -31.68
N ILE A 218 0.15 1.06 -30.86
CA ILE A 218 -0.41 0.65 -29.55
C ILE A 218 -1.56 -0.34 -29.71
N LYS A 219 -2.47 -0.11 -30.65
CA LYS A 219 -3.54 -1.08 -30.97
C LYS A 219 -2.98 -2.44 -31.38
N THR A 220 -1.98 -2.45 -32.26
CA THR A 220 -1.31 -3.68 -32.70
C THR A 220 -0.59 -4.40 -31.55
N ILE A 221 0.06 -3.65 -30.66
CA ILE A 221 0.76 -4.20 -29.49
C ILE A 221 -0.26 -4.79 -28.52
N PHE A 222 -1.35 -4.09 -28.24
CA PHE A 222 -2.40 -4.57 -27.35
C PHE A 222 -3.08 -5.83 -27.89
N ASP A 223 -3.34 -5.91 -29.21
CA ASP A 223 -3.90 -7.11 -29.83
C ASP A 223 -2.98 -8.33 -29.66
N LYS A 224 -1.66 -8.13 -29.71
CA LYS A 224 -0.68 -9.19 -29.41
C LYS A 224 -0.78 -9.66 -27.97
N VAL A 225 -0.89 -8.71 -27.04
CA VAL A 225 -1.07 -8.99 -25.60
C VAL A 225 -2.33 -9.80 -25.37
N ARG A 226 -3.49 -9.40 -25.92
CA ARG A 226 -4.76 -10.18 -25.75
C ARG A 226 -4.68 -11.58 -26.34
N LYS A 227 -3.87 -11.80 -27.39
CA LYS A 227 -3.62 -13.13 -27.97
C LYS A 227 -2.61 -13.97 -27.20
N GLY A 228 -2.09 -13.47 -26.08
CA GLY A 228 -1.13 -14.19 -25.24
C GLY A 228 0.32 -14.12 -25.73
N ALA A 229 0.63 -13.29 -26.73
CA ALA A 229 1.99 -13.15 -27.22
C ALA A 229 2.84 -12.27 -26.29
N GLU A 230 4.11 -12.63 -26.12
CA GLU A 230 5.06 -11.82 -25.37
C GLU A 230 5.42 -10.53 -26.12
N LEU A 231 5.61 -9.46 -25.36
CA LEU A 231 6.12 -8.19 -25.88
C LEU A 231 7.62 -8.14 -25.76
N ASN A 232 8.27 -7.58 -26.78
CA ASN A 232 9.66 -7.17 -26.62
C ASN A 232 9.74 -5.88 -25.77
N ARG A 233 10.94 -5.55 -25.29
CA ARG A 233 11.17 -4.38 -24.43
C ARG A 233 10.64 -3.08 -25.03
N GLN A 234 10.84 -2.85 -26.32
CA GLN A 234 10.39 -1.64 -27.01
C GLN A 234 8.85 -1.53 -26.99
N GLN A 235 8.16 -2.61 -27.33
CA GLN A 235 6.69 -2.68 -27.33
C GLN A 235 6.12 -2.45 -25.92
N SER A 236 6.74 -3.02 -24.89
CA SER A 236 6.34 -2.79 -23.50
C SER A 236 6.49 -1.32 -23.10
N LEU A 237 7.60 -0.68 -23.50
CA LEU A 237 7.84 0.74 -23.20
C LEU A 237 6.89 1.67 -23.94
N GLU A 238 6.57 1.37 -25.21
CA GLU A 238 5.57 2.11 -26.00
C GLU A 238 4.17 2.01 -25.37
N LEU A 239 3.71 0.80 -25.03
CA LEU A 239 2.41 0.60 -24.39
C LEU A 239 2.32 1.27 -23.01
N LYS A 240 3.37 1.18 -22.19
CA LYS A 240 3.45 1.90 -20.91
C LYS A 240 3.41 3.41 -21.08
N SER A 241 4.13 3.94 -22.08
CA SER A 241 4.14 5.38 -22.36
C SER A 241 2.76 5.88 -22.79
N ALA A 242 2.06 5.10 -23.62
CA ALA A 242 0.69 5.38 -24.01
C ALA A 242 -0.27 5.37 -22.80
N MET A 243 -0.20 4.34 -21.95
CA MET A 243 -1.02 4.29 -20.74
C MET A 243 -0.76 5.46 -19.79
N MET A 244 0.51 5.86 -19.59
CA MET A 244 0.84 7.01 -18.75
C MET A 244 0.25 8.33 -19.29
N TYR A 245 0.25 8.52 -20.61
CA TYR A 245 -0.40 9.68 -21.24
C TYR A 245 -1.92 9.65 -21.02
N GLU A 246 -2.57 8.51 -21.24
CA GLU A 246 -4.01 8.36 -21.02
C GLU A 246 -4.40 8.58 -19.55
N PHE A 247 -3.58 8.12 -18.61
CA PHE A 247 -3.78 8.41 -17.19
C PHE A 247 -3.68 9.91 -16.86
N ALA A 248 -2.71 10.62 -17.43
CA ALA A 248 -2.61 12.06 -17.26
C ALA A 248 -3.83 12.80 -17.81
N LEU A 249 -4.39 12.35 -18.94
CA LEU A 249 -5.64 12.90 -19.49
C LEU A 249 -6.84 12.62 -18.57
N MET A 250 -6.96 11.41 -18.00
CA MET A 250 -8.03 11.07 -17.06
C MET A 250 -7.97 11.94 -15.80
N ASP A 251 -6.78 12.13 -15.24
CA ASP A 251 -6.59 12.98 -14.06
C ASP A 251 -6.90 14.45 -14.35
N TYR A 252 -6.50 14.96 -15.51
CA TYR A 252 -6.82 16.32 -15.95
C TYR A 252 -8.34 16.56 -16.11
N GLN A 253 -9.09 15.56 -16.54
CA GLN A 253 -10.53 15.65 -16.78
C GLN A 253 -11.39 15.52 -15.52
N SER A 254 -10.81 15.04 -14.41
CA SER A 254 -11.54 14.64 -13.20
C SER A 254 -11.68 15.71 -12.11
#